data_AF-A0A7V3VY83-F1
#
_entry.id   AF-A0A7V3VY83-F1
#
_cell.length_a   1.000
_cell.length_b   1.000
_cell.length_c   1.000
_cell.angle_alpha   90.00
_cell.angle_beta   90.00
_cell.angle_gamma   90.00
#
_symmetry.space_group_name_H-M   'P 1'
#
loop_
_entity.id
_entity.type
_entity.pdbx_description
1 polymer ?
#
loop_
_entity_poly.entity_id
_entity_poly.type
_entity_poly.pdbx_seq_one_letter_code
_entity_poly.pdbx_strand_id
1 'polypeptide(L)'
;PADPAQAAALFGDCDVVVHSALASGSPWQIRAGERSLITNCLRYSKANARIIYFSTMSVYCAYQPGDWLRWRGAYGKTKLRSERLLRTASKRQGKETYILRLGHVCGPLQNIVREIRQSIRRGEVVLTSPEGPSHTVYTCTIADAVLKIAAGKERPGTYDLLNWPEWTWSEVYAYEAQQCGVPLRVTFVPQQAPRRFRPLRLLGAPLRGVVRAARNNERVKQMILTLLAHAPRALNDRAQATWYRNRAQAEIRALCPPPTPSRGIDWADEAKVYLAHLAPTRDLLNDPAFRIPPRRPESAWPADLPHAACEREG
;
A
#
# COMPACT_ATOMS: atom_id res chain seq x y z
N PRO A 1 -2.43 18.48 -6.12
CA PRO A 1 -1.65 19.66 -6.53
C PRO A 1 -0.40 19.29 -7.37
N ALA A 2 -0.62 18.74 -8.58
CA ALA A 2 0.46 18.67 -9.58
C ALA A 2 0.76 20.06 -10.17
N ASP A 3 -0.24 20.95 -10.15
CA ASP A 3 -0.12 22.36 -10.49
C ASP A 3 0.57 23.15 -9.38
N PRO A 4 1.68 23.88 -9.69
CA PRO A 4 2.36 24.76 -8.75
C PRO A 4 1.51 25.85 -8.10
N ALA A 5 0.57 26.46 -8.84
CA ALA A 5 -0.24 27.56 -8.30
C ALA A 5 -1.18 27.05 -7.19
N GLN A 6 -1.85 25.92 -7.44
CA GLN A 6 -2.64 25.21 -6.43
C GLN A 6 -1.77 24.74 -5.25
N ALA A 7 -0.55 24.27 -5.51
CA ALA A 7 0.35 23.82 -4.44
C ALA A 7 0.74 24.97 -3.50
N ALA A 8 1.01 26.16 -4.03
CA ALA A 8 1.27 27.36 -3.23
C ALA A 8 0.10 27.71 -2.32
N ALA A 9 -1.12 27.71 -2.88
CA ALA A 9 -2.32 28.01 -2.12
C ALA A 9 -2.63 26.95 -1.04
N LEU A 10 -2.38 25.67 -1.32
CA LEU A 10 -2.71 24.57 -0.41
C LEU A 10 -1.67 24.33 0.69
N PHE A 11 -0.40 24.67 0.46
CA PHE A 11 0.69 24.32 1.38
C PHE A 11 1.35 25.52 2.03
N GLY A 12 1.12 26.74 1.54
CA GLY A 12 1.87 27.94 1.94
C GLY A 12 1.85 28.25 3.43
N ASP A 13 0.80 27.85 4.14
CA ASP A 13 0.59 28.06 5.57
C ASP A 13 0.75 26.79 6.43
N CYS A 14 1.07 25.64 5.82
CA CYS A 14 1.14 24.36 6.52
C CYS A 14 2.49 24.16 7.23
N ASP A 15 2.45 23.85 8.54
CA ASP A 15 3.63 23.48 9.33
C ASP A 15 4.00 21.99 9.18
N VAL A 16 3.04 21.17 8.79
CA VAL A 16 3.21 19.74 8.53
C VAL A 16 2.46 19.38 7.25
N VAL A 17 3.14 18.70 6.33
CA VAL A 17 2.53 18.21 5.08
C VAL A 17 2.65 16.69 5.04
N VAL A 18 1.50 16.01 5.01
CA VAL A 18 1.42 14.55 4.87
C VAL A 18 1.13 14.18 3.42
N HIS A 19 2.13 13.67 2.72
CA HIS A 19 1.99 13.15 1.37
C HIS A 19 1.55 11.68 1.41
N SER A 20 0.23 11.49 1.34
CA SER A 20 -0.44 10.19 1.20
C SER A 20 -0.97 9.92 -0.21
N ALA A 21 -0.94 10.92 -1.09
CA ALA A 21 -1.39 10.79 -2.47
C ALA A 21 -0.57 9.75 -3.25
N LEU A 22 -1.25 9.08 -4.19
CA LEU A 22 -0.65 8.18 -5.17
C LEU A 22 -0.99 8.68 -6.56
N ALA A 23 0.02 8.93 -7.40
CA ALA A 23 -0.22 9.25 -8.79
C ALA A 23 -0.81 8.03 -9.53
N SER A 24 -1.75 8.28 -10.43
CA SER A 24 -2.40 7.27 -11.28
C SER A 24 -2.07 7.50 -12.76
N GLY A 25 -2.38 6.52 -13.61
CA GLY A 25 -2.14 6.58 -15.05
C GLY A 25 -1.06 5.60 -15.52
N SER A 26 -0.47 5.88 -16.69
CA SER A 26 0.62 5.07 -17.24
C SER A 26 1.89 5.17 -16.38
N PRO A 27 2.84 4.22 -16.46
CA PRO A 27 4.06 4.26 -15.64
C PRO A 27 4.88 5.54 -15.77
N TRP A 28 4.82 6.23 -16.92
CA TRP A 28 5.43 7.54 -17.08
C TRP A 28 4.64 8.63 -16.36
N GLN A 29 3.31 8.66 -16.49
CA GLN A 29 2.44 9.63 -15.80
C GLN A 29 2.57 9.50 -14.29
N ILE A 30 2.61 8.28 -13.76
CA ILE A 30 2.83 8.02 -12.34
C ILE A 30 4.17 8.62 -11.90
N ARG A 31 5.26 8.37 -12.64
CA ARG A 31 6.60 8.91 -12.30
C ARG A 31 6.65 10.43 -12.36
N ALA A 32 6.04 11.04 -13.38
CA ALA A 32 5.99 12.49 -13.52
C ALA A 32 5.13 13.12 -12.41
N GLY A 33 3.95 12.55 -12.15
CA GLY A 33 3.03 12.98 -11.10
C GLY A 33 3.63 12.90 -9.71
N GLU A 34 4.23 11.77 -9.34
CA GLU A 34 4.94 11.60 -8.06
C GLU A 34 6.08 12.62 -7.91
N ARG A 35 6.86 12.83 -8.97
CA ARG A 35 7.93 13.85 -8.95
C ARG A 35 7.35 15.23 -8.68
N SER A 36 6.31 15.63 -9.41
CA SER A 36 5.66 16.94 -9.26
C SER A 36 5.08 17.11 -7.86
N LEU A 37 4.36 16.11 -7.34
CA LEU A 37 3.79 16.13 -5.98
C LEU A 37 4.89 16.33 -4.93
N ILE A 38 5.95 15.53 -4.97
CA ILE A 38 7.08 15.64 -4.03
C ILE A 38 7.74 17.01 -4.13
N THR A 39 8.05 17.48 -5.33
CA THR A 39 8.71 18.78 -5.51
C THR A 39 7.83 19.92 -5.05
N ASN A 40 6.52 19.84 -5.29
CA ASN A 40 5.58 20.87 -4.92
C ASN A 40 5.37 20.92 -3.41
N CYS A 41 5.20 19.77 -2.73
CA CYS A 41 5.11 19.72 -1.27
C CYS A 41 6.33 20.35 -0.61
N LEU A 42 7.54 20.10 -1.14
CA LEU A 42 8.77 20.67 -0.59
C LEU A 42 8.87 22.18 -0.85
N ARG A 43 8.66 22.60 -2.12
CA ARG A 43 8.88 23.97 -2.58
C ARG A 43 7.87 24.96 -2.02
N TYR A 44 6.60 24.55 -1.91
CA TYR A 44 5.49 25.44 -1.62
C TYR A 44 5.00 25.40 -0.18
N SER A 45 5.59 24.54 0.66
CA SER A 45 5.36 24.56 2.12
C SER A 45 6.27 25.56 2.82
N LYS A 46 5.88 26.00 4.03
CA LYS A 46 6.69 26.86 4.92
C LYS A 46 8.12 26.36 5.06
N ALA A 47 9.12 27.25 5.14
CA ALA A 47 10.55 26.87 5.18
C ALA A 47 10.90 25.82 6.25
N ASN A 48 10.26 25.88 7.41
CA ASN A 48 10.42 24.96 8.54
C ASN A 48 9.38 23.83 8.58
N ALA A 49 8.58 23.64 7.52
CA ALA A 49 7.56 22.60 7.48
C ALA A 49 8.16 21.19 7.55
N ARG A 50 7.49 20.31 8.30
CA ARG A 50 7.82 18.88 8.36
C ARG A 50 7.11 18.13 7.26
N ILE A 51 7.85 17.36 6.48
CA ILE A 51 7.31 16.61 5.35
C ILE A 51 7.23 15.13 5.72
N ILE A 52 6.02 14.60 5.77
CA ILE A 52 5.77 13.17 6.01
C ILE A 52 5.38 12.52 4.69
N TYR A 53 6.09 11.47 4.29
CA TYR A 53 5.83 10.75 3.05
C TYR A 53 5.51 9.28 3.33
N PHE A 54 4.36 8.83 2.83
CA PHE A 54 3.96 7.43 2.94
C PHE A 54 4.58 6.59 1.83
N SER A 55 5.53 5.76 2.24
CA SER A 55 6.17 4.70 1.46
C SER A 55 5.57 3.34 1.81
N THR A 56 6.30 2.26 1.52
CA THR A 56 5.81 0.88 1.68
C THR A 56 6.94 -0.06 2.07
N MET A 57 6.64 -1.08 2.86
CA MET A 57 7.57 -2.20 3.08
C MET A 57 7.91 -2.97 1.80
N SER A 58 7.13 -2.82 0.72
CA SER A 58 7.47 -3.42 -0.58
C SER A 58 8.79 -2.95 -1.19
N VAL A 59 9.45 -1.92 -0.62
CA VAL A 59 10.81 -1.53 -1.01
C VAL A 59 11.85 -2.57 -0.64
N TYR A 60 11.58 -3.46 0.32
CA TYR A 60 12.49 -4.53 0.75
C TYR A 60 12.47 -5.79 -0.14
N CYS A 61 11.62 -5.80 -1.18
CA CYS A 61 11.26 -6.97 -1.99
C CYS A 61 10.36 -7.95 -1.23
N ALA A 62 9.36 -8.51 -1.94
CA ALA A 62 8.73 -9.75 -1.49
C ALA A 62 9.71 -10.89 -1.79
N TYR A 63 10.03 -11.69 -0.78
CA TYR A 63 10.93 -12.84 -0.91
C TYR A 63 10.21 -14.07 -0.36
N GLN A 64 10.22 -15.17 -1.11
CA GLN A 64 9.80 -16.47 -0.57
C GLN A 64 11.04 -17.33 -0.31
N PRO A 65 11.08 -18.07 0.82
CA PRO A 65 12.16 -19.02 1.10
C PRO A 65 12.37 -19.99 -0.07
N GLY A 66 13.51 -19.91 -0.76
CA GLY A 66 13.82 -20.70 -1.96
C GLY A 66 13.99 -19.90 -3.25
N ASP A 67 13.80 -18.57 -3.18
CA ASP A 67 14.12 -17.68 -4.29
C ASP A 67 15.62 -17.41 -4.37
N TRP A 68 16.27 -17.80 -5.46
CA TRP A 68 17.71 -17.52 -5.65
C TRP A 68 18.00 -16.05 -5.99
N LEU A 69 16.96 -15.23 -6.26
CA LEU A 69 17.11 -13.84 -6.69
C LEU A 69 16.02 -12.93 -6.11
N ARG A 70 16.45 -11.89 -5.38
CA ARG A 70 15.57 -10.87 -4.78
C ARG A 70 15.09 -9.88 -5.84
N TRP A 71 13.88 -10.05 -6.37
CA TRP A 71 13.29 -9.11 -7.35
C TRP A 71 12.30 -8.14 -6.69
N ARG A 72 12.60 -6.84 -6.73
CA ARG A 72 11.64 -5.78 -6.38
C ARG A 72 10.55 -5.68 -7.45
N GLY A 73 9.28 -5.74 -7.05
CA GLY A 73 8.16 -5.40 -7.90
C GLY A 73 8.20 -3.95 -8.38
N ALA A 74 7.51 -3.65 -9.49
CA ALA A 74 7.47 -2.31 -10.08
C ALA A 74 6.97 -1.23 -9.09
N TYR A 75 6.02 -1.59 -8.23
CA TYR A 75 5.50 -0.73 -7.16
C TYR A 75 6.59 -0.35 -6.15
N GLY A 76 7.27 -1.33 -5.56
CA GLY A 76 8.37 -1.10 -4.62
C GLY A 76 9.53 -0.31 -5.24
N LYS A 77 9.89 -0.57 -6.50
CA LYS A 77 10.88 0.23 -7.24
C LYS A 77 10.46 1.70 -7.37
N THR A 78 9.19 1.94 -7.67
CA THR A 78 8.64 3.30 -7.84
C THR A 78 8.64 4.05 -6.50
N LYS A 79 8.20 3.41 -5.41
CA LYS A 79 8.24 4.00 -4.08
C LYS A 79 9.67 4.27 -3.60
N LEU A 80 10.61 3.33 -3.79
CA LEU A 80 12.03 3.54 -3.46
C LEU A 80 12.66 4.70 -4.24
N ARG A 81 12.30 4.85 -5.53
CA ARG A 81 12.74 6.01 -6.32
C ARG A 81 12.22 7.33 -5.75
N SER A 82 10.97 7.34 -5.32
CA SER A 82 10.31 8.51 -4.71
C SER A 82 10.94 8.84 -3.36
N GLU A 83 11.27 7.84 -2.54
CA GLU A 83 12.05 8.05 -1.30
C GLU A 83 13.40 8.72 -1.58
N ARG A 84 14.14 8.25 -2.60
CA ARG A 84 15.43 8.83 -2.97
C ARG A 84 15.28 10.27 -3.44
N LEU A 85 14.29 10.55 -4.29
CA LEU A 85 14.00 11.89 -4.77
C LEU A 85 13.70 12.83 -3.59
N LEU A 86 12.80 12.41 -2.69
CA LEU A 86 12.40 13.18 -1.53
C LEU A 86 13.61 13.50 -0.64
N ARG A 87 14.45 12.51 -0.29
CA ARG A 87 15.66 12.72 0.53
C ARG A 87 16.61 13.73 -0.09
N THR A 88 16.89 13.59 -1.39
CA THR A 88 17.81 14.49 -2.08
C THR A 88 17.25 15.91 -2.15
N ALA A 89 15.95 16.03 -2.47
CA ALA A 89 15.30 17.33 -2.59
C ALA A 89 15.11 18.02 -1.24
N SER A 90 14.76 17.29 -0.19
CA SER A 90 14.60 17.84 1.16
C SER A 90 15.92 18.30 1.76
N LYS A 91 17.00 17.53 1.61
CA LYS A 91 18.35 17.94 2.03
C LYS A 91 18.79 19.24 1.36
N ARG A 92 18.48 19.41 0.07
CA ARG A 92 18.79 20.66 -0.67
C ARG A 92 17.99 21.86 -0.18
N GLN A 93 16.77 21.64 0.31
CA GLN A 93 15.87 22.69 0.78
C GLN A 93 15.90 22.88 2.31
N GLY A 94 16.72 22.12 3.03
CA GLY A 94 16.79 22.18 4.50
C GLY A 94 15.51 21.73 5.23
N LYS A 95 14.68 20.89 4.60
CA LYS A 95 13.38 20.46 5.15
C LYS A 95 13.50 19.20 6.01
N GLU A 96 12.91 19.22 7.20
CA GLU A 96 12.71 18.02 8.01
C GLU A 96 11.81 17.03 7.26
N THR A 97 12.25 15.79 7.12
CA THR A 97 11.55 14.78 6.31
C THR A 97 11.48 13.44 7.02
N TYR A 98 10.29 12.84 6.96
CA TYR A 98 9.95 11.57 7.56
C TYR A 98 9.39 10.65 6.47
N ILE A 99 10.03 9.51 6.25
CA ILE A 99 9.57 8.50 5.31
C ILE A 99 9.03 7.33 6.12
N LEU A 100 7.73 7.08 6.02
CA LEU A 100 7.05 6.01 6.77
C LEU A 100 6.75 4.87 5.80
N ARG A 101 7.45 3.74 5.94
CA ARG A 101 7.25 2.52 5.16
C ARG A 101 6.12 1.73 5.78
N LEU A 102 4.94 1.86 5.19
CA LEU A 102 3.74 1.19 5.67
C LEU A 102 3.76 -0.29 5.26
N GLY A 103 3.37 -1.15 6.19
CA GLY A 103 3.02 -2.54 5.91
C GLY A 103 1.61 -2.68 5.33
N HIS A 104 0.91 -3.75 5.70
CA HIS A 104 -0.50 -3.93 5.37
C HIS A 104 -1.38 -2.97 6.20
N VAL A 105 -1.93 -1.94 5.55
CA VAL A 105 -2.73 -0.93 6.25
C VAL A 105 -4.11 -1.49 6.61
N CYS A 106 -4.37 -1.63 7.90
CA CYS A 106 -5.63 -2.10 8.47
C CYS A 106 -6.46 -0.93 8.99
N GLY A 107 -7.77 -1.02 8.85
CA GLY A 107 -8.72 -0.06 9.40
C GLY A 107 -10.13 -0.31 8.89
N PRO A 108 -11.17 0.27 9.51
CA PRO A 108 -12.56 -0.03 9.18
C PRO A 108 -12.93 0.19 7.71
N LEU A 109 -12.23 1.11 7.02
CA LEU A 109 -12.46 1.46 5.62
C LEU A 109 -11.51 0.75 4.65
N GLN A 110 -10.59 -0.08 5.15
CA GLN A 110 -9.59 -0.76 4.32
C GLN A 110 -10.11 -2.10 3.81
N ASN A 111 -9.82 -2.40 2.54
CA ASN A 111 -10.29 -3.63 1.90
C ASN A 111 -9.78 -4.90 2.61
N ILE A 112 -8.53 -4.88 3.10
CA ILE A 112 -7.96 -6.03 3.81
C ILE A 112 -8.77 -6.41 5.05
N VAL A 113 -9.21 -5.44 5.85
CA VAL A 113 -10.04 -5.70 7.03
C VAL A 113 -11.42 -6.23 6.60
N ARG A 114 -11.99 -5.70 5.53
CA ARG A 114 -13.26 -6.23 4.98
C ARG A 114 -13.13 -7.70 4.55
N GLU A 115 -12.06 -8.05 3.86
CA GLU A 115 -11.77 -9.43 3.43
C GLU A 115 -11.56 -10.36 4.63
N ILE A 116 -10.77 -9.94 5.61
CA ILE A 116 -10.55 -10.67 6.87
C ILE A 116 -11.89 -10.93 7.58
N ARG A 117 -12.69 -9.88 7.80
CA ARG A 117 -14.00 -10.00 8.47
C ARG A 117 -14.97 -10.89 7.70
N GLN A 118 -14.95 -10.85 6.37
CA GLN A 118 -15.77 -11.71 5.54
C GLN A 118 -15.36 -13.18 5.67
N SER A 119 -14.05 -13.47 5.67
CA SER A 119 -13.51 -14.82 5.90
C SER A 119 -13.89 -15.35 7.29
N ILE A 120 -13.76 -14.50 8.32
CA ILE A 120 -14.15 -14.82 9.70
C ILE A 120 -15.65 -15.18 9.78
N ARG A 121 -16.53 -14.35 9.21
CA ARG A 121 -17.99 -14.60 9.24
C ARG A 121 -18.41 -15.87 8.50
N ARG A 122 -17.67 -16.26 7.46
CA ARG A 122 -17.89 -17.52 6.74
C ARG A 122 -17.38 -18.75 7.50
N GLY A 123 -16.51 -18.56 8.49
CA GLY A 123 -15.83 -19.65 9.19
C GLY A 123 -14.72 -20.32 8.36
N GLU A 124 -14.23 -19.65 7.31
CA GLU A 124 -13.30 -20.20 6.30
C GLU A 124 -11.88 -19.62 6.46
N VAL A 125 -11.42 -19.39 7.69
CA VAL A 125 -10.10 -18.79 7.91
C VAL A 125 -9.01 -19.86 7.79
N VAL A 126 -8.19 -19.75 6.77
CA VAL A 126 -7.00 -20.58 6.56
C VAL A 126 -5.73 -19.73 6.70
N LEU A 127 -4.91 -20.02 7.70
CA LEU A 127 -3.63 -19.34 7.94
C LEU A 127 -2.45 -20.26 7.67
N THR A 128 -1.46 -19.77 6.94
CA THR A 128 -0.24 -20.53 6.61
C THR A 128 0.94 -20.22 7.54
N SER A 129 0.95 -19.06 8.18
CA SER A 129 1.97 -18.64 9.15
C SER A 129 1.29 -17.83 10.26
N PRO A 130 0.54 -18.50 11.17
CA PRO A 130 -0.27 -17.83 12.19
C PRO A 130 0.57 -16.99 13.14
N GLU A 131 1.69 -17.54 13.61
CA GLU A 131 2.61 -16.87 14.53
C GLU A 131 3.66 -16.00 13.82
N GLY A 132 3.64 -15.96 12.48
CA GLY A 132 4.51 -15.09 11.71
C GLY A 132 4.11 -13.62 11.84
N PRO A 133 5.05 -12.68 11.68
CA PRO A 133 4.76 -11.26 11.72
C PRO A 133 3.76 -10.91 10.61
N SER A 134 2.69 -10.19 10.97
CA SER A 134 1.69 -9.75 10.00
C SER A 134 2.19 -8.60 9.13
N HIS A 135 3.17 -7.84 9.65
CA HIS A 135 3.59 -6.55 9.11
C HIS A 135 2.38 -5.65 8.81
N THR A 136 1.35 -5.70 9.65
CA THR A 136 0.19 -4.83 9.54
C THR A 136 0.45 -3.52 10.27
N VAL A 137 -0.28 -2.48 9.87
CA VAL A 137 -0.33 -1.19 10.56
C VAL A 137 -1.78 -0.73 10.59
N TYR A 138 -2.35 -0.56 11.78
CA TYR A 138 -3.68 0.05 11.88
C TYR A 138 -3.62 1.56 11.64
N THR A 139 -4.68 2.12 11.03
CA THR A 139 -4.76 3.56 10.72
C THR A 139 -4.60 4.45 11.94
N CYS A 140 -4.98 3.99 13.14
CA CYS A 140 -4.77 4.73 14.39
C CYS A 140 -3.27 4.88 14.71
N THR A 141 -2.44 3.86 14.46
CA THR A 141 -0.98 3.94 14.60
C THR A 141 -0.36 4.88 13.58
N ILE A 142 -0.91 4.94 12.36
CA ILE A 142 -0.50 5.95 11.36
C ILE A 142 -0.81 7.36 11.86
N ALA A 143 -2.01 7.57 12.40
CA ALA A 143 -2.41 8.86 12.94
C ALA A 143 -1.55 9.27 14.15
N ASP A 144 -1.28 8.34 15.08
CA ASP A 144 -0.37 8.58 16.20
C ASP A 144 1.03 9.00 15.71
N ALA A 145 1.62 8.28 14.76
CA ALA A 145 2.90 8.63 14.17
C ALA A 145 2.92 10.06 13.60
N VAL A 146 1.89 10.43 12.83
CA VAL A 146 1.75 11.79 12.27
C VAL A 146 1.67 12.83 13.39
N LEU A 147 0.88 12.58 14.44
CA LEU A 147 0.73 13.51 15.57
C LEU A 147 2.04 13.66 16.36
N LYS A 148 2.80 12.58 16.59
CA LYS A 148 4.10 12.65 17.27
C LYS A 148 5.13 13.43 16.44
N ILE A 149 5.17 13.22 15.13
CA ILE A 149 6.02 13.98 14.21
C ILE A 149 5.62 15.46 14.20
N ALA A 150 4.33 15.74 14.10
CA ALA A 150 3.82 17.11 14.12
C ALA A 150 4.20 17.84 15.42
N ALA A 151 4.17 17.13 16.56
CA ALA A 151 4.58 17.63 17.86
C ALA A 151 6.12 17.68 18.07
N GLY A 152 6.93 17.34 17.06
CA GLY A 152 8.40 17.38 17.16
C GLY A 152 8.99 16.29 18.07
N LYS A 153 8.24 15.24 18.39
CA LYS A 153 8.71 14.14 19.27
C LYS A 153 9.62 13.15 18.56
N GLU A 154 9.61 13.15 17.23
CA GLU A 154 10.37 12.21 16.41
C GLU A 154 11.44 12.93 15.59
N ARG A 155 12.58 12.26 15.40
CA ARG A 155 13.68 12.79 14.57
C ARG A 155 13.39 12.56 13.08
N PRO A 156 13.81 13.46 12.16
CA PRO A 156 13.72 13.21 10.74
C PRO A 156 14.46 11.94 10.33
N GLY A 157 13.87 11.14 9.43
CA GLY A 157 14.43 9.82 9.12
C GLY A 157 13.55 8.93 8.23
N THR A 158 13.88 7.64 8.22
CA THR A 158 13.08 6.61 7.54
C THR A 158 12.77 5.51 8.51
N TYR A 159 11.49 5.17 8.57
CA TYR A 159 10.94 4.31 9.57
C TYR A 159 10.05 3.27 8.92
N ASP A 160 10.08 2.05 9.45
CA ASP A 160 9.08 1.04 9.22
C ASP A 160 7.95 1.30 10.19
N LEU A 161 6.76 1.57 9.64
CA LEU A 161 5.59 1.88 10.43
C LEU A 161 4.63 0.70 10.37
N LEU A 162 4.69 -0.08 11.45
CA LEU A 162 3.90 -1.27 11.71
C LEU A 162 3.11 -1.07 13.00
N ASN A 163 2.29 -2.04 13.36
CA ASN A 163 1.74 -2.12 14.72
C ASN A 163 2.89 -2.11 15.73
N TRP A 164 2.66 -1.48 16.87
CA TRP A 164 3.58 -1.46 17.98
C TRP A 164 2.92 -2.05 19.23
N PRO A 165 3.49 -3.06 19.88
CA PRO A 165 4.44 -4.02 19.32
C PRO A 165 3.92 -4.64 18.00
N GLU A 166 4.81 -5.25 17.23
CA GLU A 166 4.42 -5.91 15.97
C GLU A 166 3.49 -7.10 16.23
N TRP A 167 2.38 -7.18 15.49
CA TRP A 167 1.38 -8.24 15.66
C TRP A 167 1.61 -9.41 14.70
N THR A 168 1.26 -10.61 15.14
CA THR A 168 1.17 -11.81 14.29
C THR A 168 -0.13 -11.84 13.48
N TRP A 169 -0.23 -12.71 12.48
CA TRP A 169 -1.51 -12.91 11.78
C TRP A 169 -2.59 -13.46 12.71
N SER A 170 -2.25 -14.35 13.66
CA SER A 170 -3.16 -14.83 14.71
C SER A 170 -3.78 -13.66 15.48
N GLU A 171 -2.96 -12.71 15.93
CA GLU A 171 -3.44 -11.55 16.71
C GLU A 171 -4.33 -10.62 15.89
N VAL A 172 -3.99 -10.39 14.61
CA VAL A 172 -4.82 -9.58 13.70
C VAL A 172 -6.20 -10.21 13.50
N TYR A 173 -6.26 -11.50 13.20
CA TYR A 173 -7.52 -12.21 13.00
C TYR A 173 -8.33 -12.32 14.30
N ALA A 174 -7.68 -12.54 15.44
CA ALA A 174 -8.34 -12.58 16.74
C ALA A 174 -9.00 -11.23 17.09
N TYR A 175 -8.27 -10.13 16.87
CA TYR A 175 -8.81 -8.79 17.06
C TYR A 175 -10.03 -8.55 16.15
N GLU A 176 -9.94 -8.86 14.86
CA GLU A 176 -11.05 -8.64 13.93
C GLU A 176 -12.26 -9.56 14.17
N ALA A 177 -12.04 -10.76 14.72
CA ALA A 177 -13.11 -11.64 15.14
C ALA A 177 -13.87 -11.07 16.34
N GLN A 178 -13.14 -10.50 17.32
CA GLN A 178 -13.74 -9.76 18.44
C GLN A 178 -14.58 -8.57 17.93
N GLN A 179 -14.07 -7.80 16.96
CA GLN A 179 -14.83 -6.70 16.35
C GLN A 179 -16.08 -7.18 15.60
N CYS A 180 -16.08 -8.41 15.09
CA CYS A 180 -17.25 -9.00 14.46
C CYS A 180 -18.23 -9.64 15.43
N GLY A 181 -17.86 -9.82 16.71
CA GLY A 181 -18.68 -10.52 17.71
C GLY A 181 -18.88 -12.01 17.41
N VAL A 182 -17.96 -12.65 16.68
CA VAL A 182 -18.05 -14.08 16.32
C VAL A 182 -16.78 -14.82 16.75
N PRO A 183 -16.88 -16.11 17.13
CA PRO A 183 -15.71 -16.90 17.49
C PRO A 183 -14.82 -17.13 16.27
N LEU A 184 -13.51 -16.94 16.44
CA LEU A 184 -12.54 -17.22 15.38
C LEU A 184 -12.35 -18.75 15.23
N ARG A 185 -12.59 -19.27 14.03
CA ARG A 185 -12.33 -20.67 13.67
C ARG A 185 -11.23 -20.71 12.62
N VAL A 186 -10.02 -21.10 13.01
CA VAL A 186 -8.85 -21.15 12.11
C VAL A 186 -8.49 -22.59 11.78
N THR A 187 -8.26 -22.85 10.49
CA THR A 187 -7.56 -24.06 10.04
C THR A 187 -6.13 -23.69 9.66
N PHE A 188 -5.16 -24.35 10.29
CA PHE A 188 -3.75 -24.14 9.98
C PHE A 188 -3.34 -25.07 8.84
N VAL A 189 -2.74 -24.50 7.79
CA VAL A 189 -2.18 -25.28 6.70
C VAL A 189 -0.68 -25.01 6.65
N PRO A 190 0.18 -26.03 6.85
CA PRO A 190 1.62 -25.85 6.77
C PRO A 190 2.01 -25.18 5.45
N GLN A 191 2.88 -24.18 5.52
CA GLN A 191 3.40 -23.52 4.33
C GLN A 191 4.11 -24.56 3.45
N GLN A 192 3.50 -24.93 2.32
CA GLN A 192 4.12 -25.87 1.40
C GLN A 192 5.37 -25.22 0.79
N ALA A 193 6.51 -25.91 0.89
CA ALA A 193 7.76 -25.46 0.29
C ALA A 193 7.54 -25.10 -1.19
N PRO A 194 8.10 -23.98 -1.69
CA PRO A 194 7.84 -23.56 -3.05
C PRO A 194 8.30 -24.64 -4.03
N ARG A 195 7.46 -24.91 -5.03
CA ARG A 195 7.82 -25.80 -6.14
C ARG A 195 9.07 -25.25 -6.84
N ARG A 196 10.16 -26.02 -6.84
CA ARG A 196 11.41 -25.67 -7.52
C ARG A 196 11.12 -25.17 -8.94
N PHE A 197 11.65 -23.99 -9.25
CA PHE A 197 11.52 -23.36 -10.56
C PHE A 197 12.09 -24.27 -11.65
N ARG A 198 11.26 -24.68 -12.61
CA ARG A 198 11.74 -25.20 -13.90
C ARG A 198 11.88 -24.01 -14.84
N PRO A 199 13.08 -23.70 -15.36
CA PRO A 199 13.25 -22.59 -16.28
C PRO A 199 12.35 -22.77 -17.50
N LEU A 200 11.48 -21.79 -17.76
CA LEU A 200 10.72 -21.74 -19.00
C LEU A 200 11.72 -21.56 -20.15
N ARG A 201 11.74 -22.50 -21.09
CA ARG A 201 12.35 -22.31 -22.42
C ARG A 201 11.54 -21.25 -23.17
N LEU A 202 11.80 -19.98 -22.87
CA LEU A 202 11.12 -18.81 -23.45
C LEU A 202 11.66 -18.42 -24.83
N LEU A 203 12.75 -19.04 -25.29
CA LEU A 203 13.42 -18.77 -26.58
C LEU A 203 12.69 -19.37 -27.80
N GLY A 204 11.38 -19.61 -27.74
CA GLY A 204 10.62 -20.13 -28.89
C GLY A 204 9.11 -20.32 -28.68
N ALA A 205 8.53 -19.77 -27.62
CA ALA A 205 7.10 -19.95 -27.34
C ALA A 205 6.26 -18.94 -28.15
N PRO A 206 5.15 -19.35 -28.78
CA PRO A 206 4.25 -18.43 -29.47
C PRO A 206 3.69 -17.38 -28.49
N LEU A 207 3.39 -16.17 -28.97
CA LEU A 207 2.86 -15.04 -28.18
C LEU A 207 1.74 -15.43 -27.19
N ARG A 208 0.88 -16.39 -27.57
CA ARG A 208 -0.18 -16.95 -26.71
C ARG A 208 0.37 -17.65 -25.45
N GLY A 209 1.52 -18.33 -25.55
CA GLY A 209 2.21 -18.97 -24.44
C GLY A 209 2.83 -17.98 -23.45
N VAL A 210 3.34 -16.84 -23.95
CA VAL A 210 3.83 -15.73 -23.12
C VAL A 210 2.68 -15.07 -22.36
N VAL A 211 1.54 -14.83 -23.01
CA VAL A 211 0.33 -14.29 -22.38
C VAL A 211 -0.21 -15.24 -21.30
N ARG A 212 -0.24 -16.56 -21.57
CA ARG A 212 -0.64 -17.58 -20.60
C ARG A 212 0.35 -17.67 -19.42
N ALA A 213 1.64 -17.55 -19.69
CA ALA A 213 2.68 -17.51 -18.65
C ALA A 213 2.60 -16.22 -17.80
N ALA A 214 2.30 -15.07 -18.41
CA ALA A 214 2.09 -13.80 -17.71
C ALA A 214 0.84 -13.82 -16.82
N ARG A 215 -0.20 -14.55 -17.23
CA ARG A 215 -1.42 -14.76 -16.43
C ARG A 215 -1.19 -15.61 -15.19
N ASN A 216 -0.28 -16.58 -15.26
CA ASN A 216 -0.04 -17.56 -14.19
C ASN A 216 1.26 -17.31 -13.39
N ASN A 217 2.09 -16.35 -13.79
CA ASN A 217 3.38 -16.09 -13.14
C ASN A 217 3.59 -14.58 -12.91
N GLU A 218 3.50 -14.16 -11.65
CA GLU A 218 3.65 -12.76 -11.25
C GLU A 218 5.01 -12.19 -11.68
N ARG A 219 6.07 -13.01 -11.81
CA ARG A 219 7.39 -12.54 -12.29
C ARG A 219 7.37 -12.12 -13.76
N VAL A 220 6.71 -12.90 -14.62
CA VAL A 220 6.59 -12.58 -16.06
C VAL A 220 5.76 -11.29 -16.22
N LYS A 221 4.71 -11.14 -15.41
CA LYS A 221 3.90 -9.92 -15.36
C LYS A 221 4.74 -8.70 -14.94
N GLN A 222 5.56 -8.80 -13.89
CA GLN A 222 6.44 -7.72 -13.45
C GLN A 222 7.53 -7.37 -14.49
N MET A 223 8.06 -8.37 -15.21
CA MET A 223 9.03 -8.16 -16.29
C MET A 223 8.39 -7.41 -17.47
N ILE A 224 7.20 -7.81 -17.90
CA ILE A 224 6.42 -7.13 -18.94
C ILE A 224 6.13 -5.68 -18.53
N LEU A 225 5.68 -5.45 -17.28
CA LEU A 225 5.43 -4.10 -16.77
C LEU A 225 6.69 -3.23 -16.74
N THR A 226 7.85 -3.82 -16.44
CA THR A 226 9.15 -3.12 -16.43
C THR A 226 9.57 -2.73 -17.86
N LEU A 227 9.37 -3.61 -18.84
CA LEU A 227 9.63 -3.33 -20.26
C LEU A 227 8.68 -2.26 -20.80
N LEU A 228 7.38 -2.37 -20.48
CA LEU A 228 6.37 -1.37 -20.85
C LEU A 228 6.70 0.01 -20.27
N ALA A 229 7.27 0.10 -19.06
CA ALA A 229 7.67 1.38 -18.49
C ALA A 229 8.75 2.15 -19.30
N HIS A 230 9.41 1.51 -20.26
CA HIS A 230 10.39 2.11 -21.17
C HIS A 230 9.88 2.19 -22.62
N ALA A 231 8.68 1.69 -22.89
CA ALA A 231 8.09 1.71 -24.22
C ALA A 231 7.54 3.11 -24.59
N PRO A 232 7.44 3.44 -25.89
CA PRO A 232 6.78 4.65 -26.38
C PRO A 232 5.36 4.83 -25.83
N ARG A 233 4.95 6.09 -25.60
CA ARG A 233 3.67 6.46 -24.99
C ARG A 233 2.46 5.78 -25.63
N ALA A 234 2.38 5.77 -26.97
CA ALA A 234 1.29 5.15 -27.71
C ALA A 234 1.13 3.63 -27.44
N LEU A 235 2.23 2.93 -27.18
CA LEU A 235 2.20 1.50 -26.85
C LEU A 235 1.77 1.27 -25.40
N ASN A 236 2.19 2.12 -24.47
CA ASN A 236 1.72 2.08 -23.08
C ASN A 236 0.21 2.30 -22.98
N ASP A 237 -0.31 3.32 -23.68
CA ASP A 237 -1.73 3.68 -23.62
C ASP A 237 -2.59 2.53 -24.21
N ARG A 238 -2.17 1.91 -25.32
CA ARG A 238 -2.84 0.74 -25.92
C ARG A 238 -2.78 -0.50 -25.02
N ALA A 239 -1.63 -0.78 -24.41
CA ALA A 239 -1.47 -1.90 -23.50
C ALA A 239 -2.35 -1.73 -22.25
N GLN A 240 -2.41 -0.51 -21.71
CA GLN A 240 -3.22 -0.15 -20.55
C GLN A 240 -4.72 -0.27 -20.85
N ALA A 241 -5.19 0.25 -22.00
CA ALA A 241 -6.59 0.11 -22.42
C ALA A 241 -7.00 -1.36 -22.59
N THR A 242 -6.13 -2.17 -23.20
CA THR A 242 -6.36 -3.61 -23.37
C THR A 242 -6.41 -4.34 -22.03
N TRP A 243 -5.52 -3.99 -21.10
CA TRP A 243 -5.50 -4.57 -19.76
C TRP A 243 -6.76 -4.25 -18.96
N TYR A 244 -7.20 -2.98 -18.94
CA TYR A 244 -8.44 -2.60 -18.24
C TYR A 244 -9.67 -3.29 -18.82
N ARG A 245 -9.76 -3.40 -20.15
CA ARG A 245 -10.84 -4.14 -20.83
C ARG A 245 -10.87 -5.60 -20.40
N ASN A 246 -9.72 -6.27 -20.42
CA ASN A 246 -9.62 -7.67 -20.03
C ASN A 246 -9.88 -7.89 -18.54
N ARG A 247 -9.45 -6.95 -17.69
CA ARG A 247 -9.68 -6.98 -16.24
C ARG A 247 -11.17 -6.81 -15.92
N ALA A 248 -11.84 -5.82 -16.51
CA ALA A 248 -13.28 -5.62 -16.35
C ALA A 248 -14.07 -6.87 -16.80
N GLN A 249 -13.70 -7.45 -17.94
CA GLN A 249 -14.30 -8.71 -18.40
C GLN A 249 -14.03 -9.89 -17.47
N ALA A 250 -12.85 -9.96 -16.85
CA ALA A 250 -12.53 -10.99 -15.87
C ALA A 250 -13.29 -10.80 -14.55
N GLU A 251 -13.45 -9.56 -14.08
CA GLU A 251 -14.23 -9.21 -12.88
C GLU A 251 -15.72 -9.52 -13.08
N ILE A 252 -16.28 -9.19 -14.25
CA ILE A 252 -17.66 -9.58 -14.63
C ILE A 252 -17.83 -11.11 -14.64
N ARG A 253 -16.83 -11.85 -15.14
CA ARG A 253 -16.88 -13.33 -15.17
C ARG A 253 -16.65 -13.95 -13.80
N ALA A 254 -16.03 -13.25 -12.86
CA ALA A 254 -15.60 -13.76 -11.56
C ALA A 254 -16.60 -13.46 -10.44
N LEU A 255 -17.88 -13.25 -10.74
CA LEU A 255 -18.89 -12.86 -9.74
C LEU A 255 -19.17 -13.89 -8.62
N CYS A 256 -18.46 -15.02 -8.55
CA CYS A 256 -18.26 -15.80 -7.31
C CYS A 256 -16.98 -16.66 -7.42
N PRO A 257 -15.80 -16.19 -6.96
CA PRO A 257 -14.59 -17.00 -6.93
C PRO A 257 -14.55 -17.88 -5.66
N PRO A 258 -14.01 -19.12 -5.74
CA PRO A 258 -13.76 -19.94 -4.56
C PRO A 258 -12.73 -19.28 -3.63
N PRO A 259 -12.74 -19.59 -2.32
CA PRO A 259 -11.79 -19.02 -1.38
C PRO A 259 -10.36 -19.40 -1.77
N THR A 260 -9.56 -18.41 -2.14
CA THR A 260 -8.12 -18.58 -2.34
C THR A 260 -7.42 -18.43 -1.00
N PRO A 261 -6.48 -19.32 -0.63
CA PRO A 261 -5.68 -19.15 0.57
C PRO A 261 -5.02 -17.77 0.55
N SER A 262 -5.14 -17.01 1.63
CA SER A 262 -4.36 -15.78 1.79
C SER A 262 -2.89 -16.17 1.80
N ARG A 263 -2.17 -15.94 0.70
CA ARG A 263 -0.73 -16.08 0.71
C ARG A 263 -0.19 -14.98 1.60
N GLY A 264 0.36 -15.35 2.76
CA GLY A 264 1.23 -14.46 3.52
C GLY A 264 2.30 -13.92 2.58
N ILE A 265 2.33 -12.60 2.40
CA ILE A 265 3.46 -11.95 1.74
C ILE A 265 4.48 -11.76 2.85
N ASP A 266 5.42 -12.70 2.94
CA ASP A 266 6.53 -12.57 3.87
C ASP A 266 7.50 -11.52 3.31
N TRP A 267 7.72 -10.46 4.09
CA TRP A 267 8.77 -9.49 3.82
C TRP A 267 10.07 -9.99 4.44
N ALA A 268 11.21 -9.70 3.82
CA ALA A 268 12.49 -10.09 4.41
C ALA A 268 12.67 -9.42 5.79
N ASP A 269 13.17 -10.16 6.78
CA ASP A 269 13.64 -9.63 8.06
C ASP A 269 14.88 -8.75 7.85
N GLU A 270 14.68 -7.55 7.34
CA GLU A 270 15.68 -6.48 7.37
C GLU A 270 15.61 -5.78 8.74
N ALA A 271 16.71 -5.13 9.15
CA ALA A 271 16.76 -4.39 10.42
C ALA A 271 15.71 -3.27 10.41
N LYS A 272 14.57 -3.53 11.04
CA LYS A 272 13.43 -2.61 11.09
C LYS A 272 13.81 -1.39 11.93
N VAL A 273 13.51 -0.20 11.42
CA VAL A 273 13.75 1.06 12.15
C VAL A 273 12.40 1.62 12.56
N TYR A 274 12.07 1.53 13.85
CA TYR A 274 10.80 2.04 14.38
C TYR A 274 10.92 3.48 14.87
N LEU A 275 9.79 4.18 14.92
CA LEU A 275 9.68 5.45 15.64
C LEU A 275 9.77 5.18 17.15
N ALA A 276 10.36 6.11 17.89
CA ALA A 276 10.73 5.86 19.29
C ALA A 276 9.54 6.00 20.26
N HIS A 277 8.54 6.83 19.94
CA HIS A 277 7.49 7.21 20.87
C HIS A 277 6.08 6.80 20.41
N LEU A 278 5.97 5.74 19.61
CA LEU A 278 4.67 5.17 19.24
C LEU A 278 3.98 4.60 20.47
N ALA A 279 2.70 4.95 20.63
CA ALA A 279 1.86 4.28 21.61
C ALA A 279 1.53 2.85 21.13
N PRO A 280 1.29 1.90 22.06
CA PRO A 280 0.87 0.57 21.66
C PRO A 280 -0.41 0.61 20.82
N THR A 281 -0.42 -0.08 19.68
CA THR A 281 -1.54 -0.14 18.74
C THR A 281 -2.83 -0.60 19.43
N ARG A 282 -2.74 -1.55 20.36
CA ARG A 282 -3.90 -2.02 21.13
C ARG A 282 -4.55 -0.89 21.93
N ASP A 283 -3.74 -0.03 22.53
CA ASP A 283 -4.24 1.10 23.33
C ASP A 283 -4.89 2.15 22.41
N LEU A 284 -4.25 2.45 21.29
CA LEU A 284 -4.78 3.36 20.26
C LEU A 284 -6.11 2.88 19.66
N LEU A 285 -6.29 1.57 19.48
CA LEU A 285 -7.55 1.00 18.98
C LEU A 285 -8.69 1.12 20.00
N ASN A 286 -8.37 1.19 21.29
CA ASN A 286 -9.34 1.37 22.36
C ASN A 286 -9.62 2.84 22.67
N ASP A 287 -8.69 3.74 22.36
CA ASP A 287 -8.77 5.17 22.59
C ASP A 287 -9.92 5.82 21.78
N PRO A 288 -10.90 6.45 22.45
CA PRO A 288 -11.98 7.17 21.79
C PRO A 288 -11.54 8.22 20.76
N ALA A 289 -10.37 8.84 20.94
CA ALA A 289 -9.84 9.86 20.03
C ALA A 289 -9.54 9.31 18.62
N PHE A 290 -9.29 8.01 18.50
CA PHE A 290 -9.02 7.33 17.23
C PHE A 290 -10.20 6.50 16.71
N ARG A 291 -11.34 6.52 17.41
CA ARG A 291 -12.55 5.86 16.94
C ARG A 291 -13.19 6.71 15.84
N ILE A 292 -13.44 6.07 14.70
CA ILE A 292 -14.26 6.70 13.65
C ILE A 292 -15.69 6.75 14.18
N PRO A 293 -16.28 7.94 14.39
CA PRO A 293 -17.67 8.02 14.81
C PRO A 293 -18.56 7.34 13.77
N PRO A 294 -19.68 6.72 14.18
CA PRO A 294 -20.63 6.15 13.23
C PRO A 294 -21.01 7.24 12.23
N ARG A 295 -20.89 6.92 10.95
CA ARG A 295 -21.16 7.87 9.87
C ARG A 295 -22.62 8.31 10.01
N ARG A 296 -22.84 9.60 10.30
CA ARG A 296 -24.19 10.14 10.28
C ARG A 296 -24.67 10.15 8.82
N PRO A 297 -25.93 9.80 8.54
CA PRO A 297 -26.46 9.87 7.19
C PRO A 297 -26.29 11.26 6.57
N GLU A 298 -26.42 12.32 7.38
CA GLU A 298 -26.18 13.70 6.96
C GLU A 298 -24.70 14.07 6.71
N SER A 299 -23.72 13.30 7.21
CA SER A 299 -22.29 13.53 6.97
C SER A 299 -21.79 12.79 5.73
N ALA A 300 -22.57 12.87 4.65
CA ALA A 300 -22.05 12.66 3.31
C ALA A 300 -20.88 13.64 3.08
N TRP A 301 -19.98 13.26 2.17
CA TRP A 301 -18.90 14.15 1.73
C TRP A 301 -19.47 15.55 1.46
N PRO A 302 -18.76 16.64 1.82
CA PRO A 302 -19.24 17.98 1.54
C PRO A 302 -19.58 18.10 0.05
N ALA A 303 -20.68 18.80 -0.27
CA ALA A 303 -21.30 18.82 -1.59
C ALA A 303 -20.38 19.36 -2.70
N ASP A 304 -19.25 19.95 -2.31
CA ASP A 304 -18.21 20.52 -3.15
C ASP A 304 -17.13 19.51 -3.58
N LEU A 305 -17.14 18.28 -3.04
CA LEU A 305 -16.31 17.20 -3.57
C LEU A 305 -16.94 16.63 -4.85
N PRO A 306 -16.18 16.46 -5.93
CA PRO A 306 -16.71 16.07 -7.24
C PRO A 306 -17.10 14.58 -7.25
N HIS A 307 -18.22 14.20 -6.62
CA HIS A 307 -18.91 12.93 -6.83
C HIS A 307 -20.39 13.02 -6.39
N ALA A 308 -21.28 13.43 -7.30
CA ALA A 308 -22.72 13.13 -7.22
C ALA A 308 -23.51 13.31 -8.53
N ALA A 309 -22.89 13.71 -9.65
CA ALA A 309 -23.61 13.99 -10.90
C ALA A 309 -23.89 12.75 -11.77
N CYS A 310 -23.38 11.56 -11.42
CA CYS A 310 -23.49 10.37 -12.28
C CYS A 310 -24.57 9.36 -11.86
N GLU A 311 -25.32 9.60 -10.77
CA GLU A 311 -26.29 8.62 -10.23
C GLU A 311 -27.72 9.19 -10.08
N ARG A 312 -28.05 10.30 -10.75
CA ARG A 312 -29.43 10.86 -10.73
C ARG A 312 -30.08 11.01 -12.10
N GLU A 313 -29.64 10.22 -13.08
CA GLU A 313 -30.37 10.00 -14.33
C GLU A 313 -30.48 8.48 -14.56
N GLY A 314 -31.46 7.89 -13.89
CA GLY A 314 -31.85 6.49 -13.99
C GLY A 314 -33.21 6.29 -13.33
#